data_AF-A0A968IFD5-F1
#
_entry.id   AF-A0A968IFD5-F1
#
_cell.length_a   1.000
_cell.length_b   1.000
_cell.length_c   1.000
_cell.angle_alpha   90.00
_cell.angle_beta   90.00
_cell.angle_gamma   90.00
#
_symmetry.space_group_name_H-M   'P 1'
#
loop_
_entity.id
_entity.type
_entity.pdbx_description
1 polymer ?
#
loop_
_entity_poly.entity_id
_entity_poly.type
_entity_poly.pdbx_seq_one_letter_code
_entity_poly.pdbx_strand_id
1 'polypeptide(L)'
;MYRRFTLARLAACILVCATSVLAQSQGAISDATPIANSNQSDKIRFIRVNSEDPDPKGTPSSEGGTGSRGDCSTTEIPLTRLVGSKSLELTVSDRPTFWFYIPYTAKEAPYGEFFLQDRKGNTLYHDRVKLSKSPGVVGFTLPAQVAPLAIEQKYSWYLTIDCPQRQNAPSKFPSPAFLTGEVQRIELTSELKNRIETAKTPLEKVKIYAQNGIWYETLTELANLYLIQPALTKTWADLLKDVGLEKLIQEPVLGRIH
;
A
#
# COMPACT_ATOMS: atom_id res chain seq x y z
N MET A 1 36.54 52.81 26.67
CA MET A 1 37.66 53.42 27.41
C MET A 1 38.68 52.33 27.69
N TYR A 2 39.91 52.52 27.21
CA TYR A 2 40.95 51.52 26.98
C TYR A 2 41.64 50.96 28.24
N ARG A 3 42.02 49.69 28.18
CA ARG A 3 43.13 49.03 28.92
C ARG A 3 43.35 47.67 28.20
N ARG A 4 44.52 47.21 27.75
CA ARG A 4 45.92 47.39 28.18
C ARG A 4 46.87 47.10 26.99
N PHE A 5 48.03 47.75 27.06
CA PHE A 5 49.29 47.43 26.39
C PHE A 5 49.88 46.10 26.90
N THR A 6 50.52 45.32 26.01
CA THR A 6 51.96 44.99 26.10
C THR A 6 52.46 44.29 24.82
N LEU A 7 53.45 44.90 24.19
CA LEU A 7 54.34 44.35 23.16
C LEU A 7 55.69 44.12 23.83
N ALA A 8 56.26 42.91 23.77
CA ALA A 8 57.70 42.72 23.91
C ALA A 8 58.15 41.27 23.68
N ARG A 9 59.05 41.12 22.70
CA ARG A 9 60.35 40.41 22.73
C ARG A 9 60.57 39.32 21.68
N LEU A 10 61.54 39.65 20.83
CA LEU A 10 62.43 38.79 20.06
C LEU A 10 63.03 37.65 20.90
N ALA A 11 63.31 36.51 20.26
CA ALA A 11 64.68 36.03 20.05
C ALA A 11 64.67 34.70 19.27
N ALA A 12 65.51 34.63 18.24
CA ALA A 12 65.82 33.43 17.49
C ALA A 12 66.57 32.42 18.36
N CYS A 13 66.28 31.13 18.19
CA CYS A 13 67.13 30.04 18.67
C CYS A 13 67.25 28.98 17.59
N ILE A 14 68.49 28.80 17.15
CA ILE A 14 69.00 27.75 16.27
C ILE A 14 68.88 26.42 17.02
N LEU A 15 68.37 25.37 16.39
CA LEU A 15 68.68 24.01 16.84
C LEU A 15 68.93 23.06 15.68
N VAL A 16 69.97 22.27 15.91
CA VAL A 16 70.78 21.45 15.02
C VAL A 16 70.06 20.17 14.60
N CYS A 17 70.25 19.77 13.34
CA CYS A 17 69.84 18.49 12.77
C CYS A 17 70.52 17.33 13.50
N ALA A 18 69.72 16.40 14.03
CA ALA A 18 70.16 15.07 14.42
C ALA A 18 69.40 14.03 13.58
N THR A 19 70.15 13.24 12.81
CA THR A 19 69.67 12.12 12.01
C THR A 19 69.30 10.95 12.91
N SER A 20 68.14 10.34 12.66
CA SER A 20 67.91 8.94 13.04
C SER A 20 66.94 8.31 12.04
N VAL A 21 67.45 7.25 11.40
CA VAL A 21 66.73 6.34 10.53
C VAL A 21 65.79 5.50 11.39
N LEU A 22 64.51 5.44 11.04
CA LEU A 22 63.61 4.37 11.49
C LEU A 22 62.93 3.74 10.28
N ALA A 23 62.97 2.41 10.30
CA ALA A 23 62.47 1.50 9.30
C ALA A 23 60.99 1.15 9.53
N GLN A 24 60.42 0.46 8.52
CA GLN A 24 59.18 -0.34 8.54
C GLN A 24 57.88 0.49 8.46
N SER A 25 56.81 0.08 7.76
CA SER A 25 56.45 -1.19 7.12
C SER A 25 55.41 -0.89 6.02
N GLN A 26 55.32 -1.76 5.02
CA GLN A 26 54.26 -1.73 4.02
C GLN A 26 52.91 -1.99 4.71
N GLY A 27 52.10 -0.94 4.86
CA GLY A 27 50.69 -1.08 5.18
C GLY A 27 49.94 -1.49 3.92
N ALA A 28 49.44 -2.72 3.90
CA ALA A 28 48.54 -3.22 2.88
C ALA A 28 47.32 -2.29 2.77
N ILE A 29 47.09 -1.76 1.57
CA ILE A 29 45.80 -1.18 1.21
C ILE A 29 44.83 -2.36 1.20
N SER A 30 44.05 -2.50 2.27
CA SER A 30 42.90 -3.39 2.27
C SER A 30 41.92 -2.81 1.28
N ASP A 31 41.81 -3.45 0.11
CA ASP A 31 40.76 -3.21 -0.86
C ASP A 31 39.41 -3.13 -0.13
N ALA A 32 38.73 -2.02 -0.35
CA ALA A 32 37.34 -1.87 0.03
C ALA A 32 36.55 -2.99 -0.63
N THR A 33 35.94 -3.85 0.20
CA THR A 33 34.97 -4.85 -0.24
C THR A 33 33.89 -4.20 -1.10
N PRO A 34 33.43 -4.85 -2.17
CA PRO A 34 32.46 -4.27 -3.08
C PRO A 34 31.14 -4.04 -2.35
N ILE A 35 30.55 -2.87 -2.58
CA ILE A 35 29.21 -2.48 -2.15
C ILE A 35 28.26 -3.61 -2.56
N ALA A 36 27.70 -4.32 -1.59
CA ALA A 36 26.66 -5.30 -1.82
C ALA A 36 25.50 -4.63 -2.56
N ASN A 37 25.19 -5.14 -3.76
CA ASN A 37 24.03 -4.74 -4.56
C ASN A 37 22.74 -4.89 -3.72
N SER A 38 22.22 -3.79 -3.19
CA SER A 38 20.96 -3.75 -2.42
C SER A 38 19.71 -4.00 -3.28
N ASN A 39 19.86 -4.08 -4.60
CA ASN A 39 18.75 -4.12 -5.55
C ASN A 39 17.87 -5.39 -5.51
N GLN A 40 18.26 -6.43 -4.75
CA GLN A 40 17.49 -7.66 -4.62
C GLN A 40 16.66 -7.74 -3.33
N SER A 41 16.94 -6.89 -2.34
CA SER A 41 16.32 -6.99 -1.02
C SER A 41 14.88 -6.47 -1.00
N ASP A 42 14.51 -5.49 -1.81
CA ASP A 42 13.25 -4.74 -1.62
C ASP A 42 12.03 -5.28 -2.39
N LYS A 43 12.19 -6.38 -3.12
CA LYS A 43 11.07 -7.00 -3.85
C LYS A 43 10.14 -7.71 -2.87
N ILE A 44 8.87 -7.33 -2.87
CA ILE A 44 7.80 -8.06 -2.19
C ILE A 44 7.27 -9.13 -3.16
N ARG A 45 7.08 -10.36 -2.68
CA ARG A 45 6.40 -11.44 -3.41
C ARG A 45 5.16 -11.81 -2.63
N PHE A 46 4.00 -11.73 -3.26
CA PHE A 46 2.73 -12.11 -2.63
C PHE A 46 2.45 -13.59 -2.89
N ILE A 47 2.26 -14.35 -1.81
CA ILE A 47 1.89 -15.77 -1.90
C ILE A 47 0.37 -15.85 -1.84
N ARG A 48 -0.25 -16.17 -2.97
CA ARG A 48 -1.69 -16.47 -3.01
C ARG A 48 -1.94 -17.74 -2.22
N VAL A 49 -2.82 -17.67 -1.22
CA VAL A 49 -3.31 -18.89 -0.58
C VAL A 49 -4.19 -19.60 -1.62
N ASN A 50 -3.78 -20.82 -2.00
CA ASN A 50 -4.57 -21.66 -2.90
C ASN A 50 -5.93 -21.89 -2.26
N SER A 51 -7.00 -21.38 -2.89
CA SER A 51 -8.34 -21.90 -2.63
C SER A 51 -8.42 -23.25 -3.33
N GLU A 52 -8.04 -24.32 -2.63
CA GLU A 52 -8.42 -25.67 -3.06
C GLU A 52 -9.94 -25.77 -2.96
N ASP A 53 -10.61 -25.49 -4.08
CA ASP A 53 -11.83 -26.20 -4.42
C ASP A 53 -11.86 -26.32 -5.95
N PRO A 54 -11.53 -27.49 -6.52
CA PRO A 54 -11.85 -27.78 -7.91
C PRO A 54 -13.36 -28.00 -7.96
N ASP A 55 -14.10 -27.03 -8.49
CA ASP A 55 -15.53 -27.18 -8.75
C ASP A 55 -15.73 -28.44 -9.64
N PRO A 56 -16.41 -29.53 -9.18
CA PRO A 56 -16.43 -30.80 -9.89
C PRO A 56 -17.28 -30.80 -11.16
N LYS A 57 -17.81 -29.64 -11.59
CA LYS A 57 -18.66 -29.54 -12.77
C LYS A 57 -18.30 -28.30 -13.56
N GLY A 58 -17.90 -28.51 -14.80
CA GLY A 58 -17.62 -27.49 -15.83
C GLY A 58 -18.85 -26.68 -16.21
N THR A 59 -19.43 -25.98 -15.24
CA THR A 59 -20.32 -24.86 -15.45
C THR A 59 -19.44 -23.64 -15.33
N PRO A 60 -19.37 -22.73 -16.33
CA PRO A 60 -18.85 -21.41 -16.06
C PRO A 60 -19.66 -20.89 -14.88
N SER A 61 -19.01 -20.67 -13.73
CA SER A 61 -19.62 -19.83 -12.70
C SER A 61 -20.05 -18.58 -13.45
N SER A 62 -21.34 -18.27 -13.45
CA SER A 62 -21.77 -16.96 -13.89
C SER A 62 -21.17 -16.01 -12.85
N GLU A 63 -19.95 -15.55 -13.10
CA GLU A 63 -19.33 -14.45 -12.40
C GLU A 63 -20.26 -13.27 -12.64
N GLY A 64 -21.25 -13.10 -11.75
CA GLY A 64 -22.01 -11.87 -11.63
C GLY A 64 -20.96 -10.77 -11.61
N GLY A 65 -21.08 -9.83 -12.55
CA GLY A 65 -20.04 -8.86 -12.83
C GLY A 65 -19.48 -8.28 -11.54
N THR A 66 -18.17 -8.39 -11.34
CA THR A 66 -17.48 -7.90 -10.13
C THR A 66 -17.47 -6.38 -10.02
N GLY A 67 -18.04 -5.72 -11.03
CA GLY A 67 -18.39 -4.32 -11.07
C GLY A 67 -19.16 -3.99 -12.34
N SER A 68 -19.66 -2.76 -12.41
CA SER A 68 -20.21 -2.15 -13.62
C SER A 68 -19.71 -0.71 -13.73
N ARG A 69 -19.64 -0.19 -14.95
CA ARG A 69 -19.37 1.22 -15.20
C ARG A 69 -20.60 2.10 -14.97
N GLY A 70 -21.80 1.49 -14.93
CA GLY A 70 -23.05 2.25 -14.92
C GLY A 70 -23.10 3.25 -16.08
N ASP A 71 -23.71 4.40 -15.81
CA ASP A 71 -23.81 5.54 -16.74
C ASP A 71 -22.67 6.55 -16.58
N CYS A 72 -21.62 6.21 -15.82
CA CYS A 72 -20.45 7.06 -15.64
C CYS A 72 -19.66 7.20 -16.95
N SER A 73 -18.86 8.27 -17.02
CA SER A 73 -17.97 8.50 -18.15
C SER A 73 -17.01 7.34 -18.40
N THR A 74 -16.77 7.06 -19.67
CA THR A 74 -15.71 6.15 -20.09
C THR A 74 -14.37 6.79 -19.78
N THR A 75 -13.57 6.08 -18.99
CA THR A 75 -12.20 6.37 -18.60
C THR A 75 -11.26 5.30 -19.19
N GLU A 76 -9.98 5.64 -19.34
CA GLU A 76 -8.95 4.73 -19.86
C GLU A 76 -8.73 3.54 -18.92
N ILE A 77 -8.52 3.84 -17.63
CA ILE A 77 -8.53 2.84 -16.57
C ILE A 77 -9.91 2.87 -15.90
N PRO A 78 -10.64 1.75 -15.84
CA PRO A 78 -11.95 1.71 -15.18
C PRO A 78 -11.82 1.78 -13.66
N LEU A 79 -12.93 2.07 -12.99
CA LEU A 79 -13.08 1.86 -11.54
C LEU A 79 -12.60 0.44 -11.20
N THR A 80 -11.59 0.33 -10.34
CA THR A 80 -10.86 -0.92 -10.10
C THR A 80 -10.70 -1.19 -8.60
N ARG A 81 -11.00 -2.41 -8.16
CA ARG A 81 -10.70 -2.85 -6.80
C ARG A 81 -9.25 -3.30 -6.72
N LEU A 82 -8.55 -2.93 -5.65
CA LEU A 82 -7.21 -3.44 -5.37
C LEU A 82 -7.23 -4.55 -4.31
N VAL A 83 -8.36 -4.78 -3.65
CA VAL A 83 -8.56 -5.81 -2.62
C VAL A 83 -9.81 -6.64 -2.93
N GLY A 84 -9.98 -7.76 -2.24
CA GLY A 84 -11.23 -8.52 -2.19
C GLY A 84 -11.63 -9.27 -3.46
N SER A 85 -10.72 -9.38 -4.44
CA SER A 85 -10.80 -10.45 -5.43
C SER A 85 -10.38 -11.79 -4.82
N LYS A 86 -10.61 -12.89 -5.54
CA LYS A 86 -10.12 -14.22 -5.15
C LYS A 86 -8.62 -14.19 -4.88
N SER A 87 -8.21 -14.85 -3.79
CA SER A 87 -6.88 -14.86 -3.18
C SER A 87 -6.37 -13.52 -2.62
N LEU A 88 -7.19 -12.46 -2.64
CA LEU A 88 -6.89 -11.11 -2.11
C LEU A 88 -7.89 -10.68 -1.03
N GLU A 89 -8.56 -11.63 -0.38
CA GLU A 89 -9.62 -11.39 0.62
C GLU A 89 -9.14 -11.38 2.08
N LEU A 90 -7.92 -11.84 2.39
CA LEU A 90 -7.51 -12.06 3.78
C LEU A 90 -7.01 -10.79 4.48
N THR A 91 -7.49 -10.59 5.70
CA THR A 91 -7.03 -9.55 6.64
C THR A 91 -6.82 -10.13 8.04
N VAL A 92 -5.99 -9.50 8.86
CA VAL A 92 -5.86 -9.78 10.30
C VAL A 92 -6.36 -8.62 11.17
N SER A 93 -6.56 -7.47 10.54
CA SER A 93 -7.16 -6.29 11.14
C SER A 93 -8.62 -6.53 11.48
N ASP A 94 -9.03 -6.00 12.63
CA ASP A 94 -10.42 -5.97 13.04
C ASP A 94 -11.24 -4.92 12.28
N ARG A 95 -10.56 -3.94 11.66
CA ARG A 95 -11.09 -2.83 10.87
C ARG A 95 -10.17 -2.58 9.66
N PRO A 96 -10.23 -3.45 8.65
CA PRO A 96 -9.38 -3.35 7.47
C PRO A 96 -9.53 -2.02 6.72
N THR A 97 -8.53 -1.73 5.89
CA THR A 97 -8.59 -0.66 4.88
C THR A 97 -8.83 -1.26 3.51
N PHE A 98 -9.88 -0.80 2.83
CA PHE A 98 -10.25 -1.22 1.49
C PHE A 98 -9.65 -0.27 0.46
N TRP A 99 -9.01 -0.78 -0.58
CA TRP A 99 -8.31 0.05 -1.57
C TRP A 99 -8.94 -0.05 -2.96
N PHE A 100 -9.12 1.11 -3.58
CA PHE A 100 -9.78 1.27 -4.87
C PHE A 100 -9.04 2.28 -5.72
N TYR A 101 -9.02 2.06 -7.04
CA TYR A 101 -8.70 3.11 -7.99
C TYR A 101 -10.00 3.76 -8.45
N ILE A 102 -10.16 5.05 -8.17
CA ILE A 102 -11.31 5.84 -8.58
C ILE A 102 -10.89 6.71 -9.77
N PRO A 103 -11.47 6.52 -10.97
CA PRO A 103 -11.07 7.23 -12.17
C PRO A 103 -11.81 8.57 -12.36
N TYR A 104 -12.63 8.96 -11.39
CA TYR A 104 -13.53 10.11 -11.46
C TYR A 104 -13.11 11.18 -10.46
N THR A 105 -13.29 12.44 -10.85
CA THR A 105 -13.08 13.60 -9.97
C THR A 105 -14.37 13.99 -9.25
N ALA A 106 -14.24 14.73 -8.15
CA ALA A 106 -15.35 15.32 -7.42
C ALA A 106 -16.23 16.30 -8.25
N LYS A 107 -15.73 16.77 -9.40
CA LYS A 107 -16.52 17.58 -10.34
C LYS A 107 -17.41 16.72 -11.22
N GLU A 108 -16.96 15.51 -11.54
CA GLU A 108 -17.70 14.56 -12.37
C GLU A 108 -18.69 13.78 -11.51
N ALA A 109 -18.23 13.17 -10.42
CA ALA A 109 -19.05 12.44 -9.46
C ALA A 109 -18.67 12.90 -8.06
N PRO A 110 -19.43 13.80 -7.40
CA PRO A 110 -19.04 14.35 -6.11
C PRO A 110 -18.98 13.29 -4.98
N TYR A 111 -19.79 12.25 -5.10
CA TYR A 111 -20.00 11.24 -4.07
C TYR A 111 -20.10 9.83 -4.64
N GLY A 112 -19.88 8.87 -3.75
CA GLY A 112 -20.22 7.47 -3.89
C GLY A 112 -20.65 6.91 -2.54
N GLU A 113 -20.89 5.62 -2.45
CA GLU A 113 -21.25 4.97 -1.19
C GLU A 113 -20.41 3.72 -0.98
N PHE A 114 -20.04 3.46 0.26
CA PHE A 114 -19.38 2.23 0.68
C PHE A 114 -20.30 1.45 1.60
N PHE A 115 -20.45 0.16 1.33
CA PHE A 115 -21.26 -0.76 2.10
C PHE A 115 -20.42 -1.95 2.55
N LEU A 116 -20.71 -2.44 3.75
CA LEU A 116 -20.20 -3.71 4.26
C LEU A 116 -21.37 -4.55 4.77
N GLN A 117 -21.42 -5.80 4.35
CA GLN A 117 -22.46 -6.75 4.70
C GLN A 117 -21.87 -8.04 5.27
N ASP A 118 -22.60 -8.65 6.20
CA ASP A 118 -22.32 -10.03 6.61
C ASP A 118 -22.81 -11.04 5.56
N ARG A 119 -22.51 -12.33 5.76
CA ARG A 119 -22.96 -13.41 4.85
C ARG A 119 -24.47 -13.56 4.73
N LYS A 120 -25.25 -12.99 5.66
CA LYS A 120 -26.72 -13.02 5.63
C LYS A 120 -27.29 -11.82 4.87
N GLY A 121 -26.45 -10.92 4.37
CA GLY A 121 -26.84 -9.69 3.71
C GLY A 121 -27.20 -8.56 4.66
N ASN A 122 -26.92 -8.68 5.96
CA ASN A 122 -27.16 -7.60 6.91
C ASN A 122 -26.09 -6.52 6.72
N THR A 123 -26.52 -5.28 6.48
CA THR A 123 -25.61 -4.13 6.41
C THR A 123 -25.03 -3.82 7.79
N LEU A 124 -23.71 -3.97 7.91
CA LEU A 124 -22.93 -3.65 9.10
C LEU A 124 -22.41 -2.22 9.08
N TYR A 125 -22.18 -1.70 7.87
CA TYR A 125 -21.74 -0.33 7.66
C TYR A 125 -22.23 0.17 6.31
N HIS A 126 -22.64 1.44 6.29
CA HIS A 126 -23.00 2.16 5.08
C HIS A 126 -22.70 3.63 5.32
N ASP A 127 -21.87 4.22 4.46
CA ASP A 127 -21.65 5.65 4.48
C ASP A 127 -21.28 6.19 3.09
N ARG A 128 -21.39 7.50 2.96
CA ARG A 128 -21.04 8.25 1.76
C ARG A 128 -19.53 8.50 1.71
N VAL A 129 -18.96 8.25 0.54
CA VAL A 129 -17.56 8.53 0.22
C VAL A 129 -17.50 9.79 -0.64
N LYS A 130 -16.75 10.79 -0.18
CA LYS A 130 -16.48 11.99 -0.99
C LYS A 130 -15.31 11.73 -1.92
N LEU A 131 -15.49 12.01 -3.21
CA LEU A 131 -14.43 11.82 -4.20
C LEU A 131 -13.38 12.93 -4.13
N SER A 132 -12.19 12.59 -4.61
CA SER A 132 -11.03 13.48 -4.64
C SER A 132 -11.06 14.43 -5.85
N LYS A 133 -10.24 15.48 -5.82
CA LYS A 133 -10.12 16.43 -6.93
C LYS A 133 -9.46 15.83 -8.18
N SER A 134 -8.71 14.75 -8.01
CA SER A 134 -8.03 14.01 -9.08
C SER A 134 -8.38 12.53 -9.00
N PRO A 135 -8.33 11.80 -10.12
CA PRO A 135 -8.32 10.33 -10.11
C PRO A 135 -7.16 9.79 -9.28
N GLY A 136 -7.29 8.56 -8.77
CA GLY A 136 -6.20 7.90 -8.06
C GLY A 136 -6.60 6.72 -7.20
N VAL A 137 -5.58 6.09 -6.62
CA VAL A 137 -5.71 4.99 -5.66
C VAL A 137 -6.00 5.56 -4.27
N VAL A 138 -7.14 5.19 -3.71
CA VAL A 138 -7.64 5.64 -2.41
C VAL A 138 -7.88 4.46 -1.47
N GLY A 139 -7.64 4.67 -0.19
CA GLY A 139 -7.94 3.73 0.89
C GLY A 139 -9.14 4.18 1.71
N PHE A 140 -10.04 3.27 2.05
CA PHE A 140 -11.17 3.51 2.93
C PHE A 140 -11.03 2.63 4.18
N THR A 141 -10.82 3.22 5.36
CA THR A 141 -10.67 2.46 6.61
C THR A 141 -12.01 2.42 7.35
N LEU A 142 -12.40 1.24 7.85
CA LEU A 142 -13.60 1.14 8.67
C LEU A 142 -13.48 2.01 9.93
N PRO A 143 -14.47 2.89 10.21
CA PRO A 143 -14.43 3.72 11.39
C PRO A 143 -14.41 2.92 12.70
N ALA A 144 -13.90 3.55 13.76
CA ALA A 144 -13.81 2.92 15.09
C ALA A 144 -15.19 2.60 15.71
N GLN A 145 -16.25 3.25 15.23
CA GLN A 145 -17.63 3.07 15.70
C GLN A 145 -18.28 1.79 15.17
N VAL A 146 -17.76 1.21 14.07
CA VAL A 146 -18.26 -0.05 13.53
C VAL A 146 -17.93 -1.18 14.51
N ALA A 147 -18.68 -2.29 14.53
CA ALA A 147 -18.23 -3.45 15.31
C ALA A 147 -16.94 -4.04 14.66
N PRO A 148 -15.97 -4.52 15.46
CA PRO A 148 -14.84 -5.29 14.93
C PRO A 148 -15.32 -6.46 14.07
N LEU A 149 -14.68 -6.70 12.93
CA LEU A 149 -14.95 -7.91 12.14
C LEU A 149 -14.59 -9.15 12.96
N ALA A 150 -15.45 -10.15 12.95
CA ALA A 150 -15.22 -11.39 13.67
C ALA A 150 -14.16 -12.24 12.96
N ILE A 151 -13.34 -12.93 13.76
CA ILE A 151 -12.33 -13.87 13.28
C ILE A 151 -13.02 -15.07 12.59
N GLU A 152 -12.40 -15.56 11.53
CA GLU A 152 -12.88 -16.61 10.61
C GLU A 152 -14.25 -16.33 9.96
N GLN A 153 -14.64 -15.04 9.90
CA GLN A 153 -15.85 -14.62 9.19
C GLN A 153 -15.51 -13.87 7.92
N LYS A 154 -16.34 -14.12 6.89
CA LYS A 154 -16.26 -13.47 5.58
C LYS A 154 -17.38 -12.46 5.43
N TYR A 155 -17.08 -11.32 4.84
CA TYR A 155 -17.96 -10.20 4.62
C TYR A 155 -17.85 -9.74 3.16
N SER A 156 -18.96 -9.28 2.61
CA SER A 156 -19.00 -8.68 1.28
C SER A 156 -19.01 -7.17 1.42
N TRP A 157 -18.23 -6.49 0.60
CA TRP A 157 -18.25 -5.03 0.52
C TRP A 157 -18.63 -4.58 -0.88
N TYR A 158 -19.15 -3.36 -0.95
CA TYR A 158 -19.55 -2.71 -2.19
C TYR A 158 -19.07 -1.26 -2.18
N LEU A 159 -18.61 -0.78 -3.33
CA LEU A 159 -18.36 0.62 -3.58
C LEU A 159 -19.20 1.04 -4.78
N THR A 160 -20.02 2.06 -4.63
CA THR A 160 -20.75 2.70 -5.73
C THR A 160 -20.23 4.10 -5.98
N ILE A 161 -20.35 4.58 -7.21
CA ILE A 161 -20.07 5.97 -7.59
C ILE A 161 -21.32 6.56 -8.23
N ASP A 162 -21.77 7.69 -7.71
CA ASP A 162 -22.97 8.38 -8.18
C ASP A 162 -22.67 9.12 -9.47
N CYS A 163 -22.96 8.48 -10.60
CA CYS A 163 -22.76 9.07 -11.91
C CYS A 163 -23.78 10.20 -12.14
N PRO A 164 -23.36 11.40 -12.57
CA PRO A 164 -24.28 12.49 -12.83
C PRO A 164 -25.16 12.17 -14.03
N GLN A 165 -26.39 12.68 -14.01
CA GLN A 165 -27.30 12.55 -15.14
C GLN A 165 -26.74 13.30 -16.36
N ARG A 166 -26.59 12.59 -17.49
CA ARG A 166 -26.22 13.21 -18.77
C ARG A 166 -27.48 13.73 -19.46
N GLN A 167 -27.41 14.91 -20.08
CA GLN A 167 -28.55 15.56 -20.75
C GLN A 167 -29.21 14.69 -21.83
N ASN A 168 -28.49 13.71 -22.39
CA ASN A 168 -28.97 12.79 -23.42
C ASN A 168 -28.91 11.31 -22.98
N ALA A 169 -28.94 11.03 -21.67
CA ALA A 169 -28.98 9.65 -21.19
C ALA A 169 -30.33 8.99 -21.54
N PRO A 170 -30.34 7.71 -21.95
CA PRO A 170 -31.57 6.99 -22.25
C PRO A 170 -32.46 6.75 -21.01
N SER A 171 -31.88 6.81 -19.81
CA SER A 171 -32.55 6.64 -18.53
C SER A 171 -32.76 7.98 -17.80
N LYS A 172 -33.90 8.09 -17.11
CA LYS A 172 -34.21 9.24 -16.23
C LYS A 172 -33.36 9.23 -14.94
N PHE A 173 -32.85 8.06 -14.56
CA PHE A 173 -32.00 7.84 -13.39
C PHE A 173 -30.71 7.17 -13.85
N PRO A 174 -29.55 7.84 -13.71
CA PRO A 174 -28.28 7.23 -14.08
C PRO A 174 -27.98 6.05 -13.15
N SER A 175 -27.54 4.93 -13.74
CA SER A 175 -27.07 3.77 -13.00
C SER A 175 -25.68 4.07 -12.43
N PRO A 176 -25.43 3.79 -11.14
CA PRO A 176 -24.11 4.02 -10.56
C PRO A 176 -23.07 3.05 -11.16
N ALA A 177 -21.82 3.50 -11.21
CA ALA A 177 -20.71 2.56 -11.34
C ALA A 177 -20.59 1.81 -10.01
N PHE A 178 -20.22 0.53 -10.02
CA PHE A 178 -20.02 -0.21 -8.78
C PHE A 178 -18.86 -1.20 -8.85
N LEU A 179 -18.33 -1.54 -7.69
CA LEU A 179 -17.44 -2.65 -7.43
C LEU A 179 -17.99 -3.46 -6.26
N THR A 180 -17.65 -4.75 -6.25
CA THR A 180 -17.85 -5.60 -5.09
C THR A 180 -16.60 -6.42 -4.81
N GLY A 181 -16.48 -6.94 -3.61
CA GLY A 181 -15.46 -7.93 -3.26
C GLY A 181 -15.64 -8.42 -1.84
N GLU A 182 -14.69 -9.22 -1.40
CA GLU A 182 -14.77 -9.93 -0.14
C GLU A 182 -13.67 -9.52 0.83
N VAL A 183 -13.94 -9.68 2.12
CA VAL A 183 -12.92 -9.62 3.18
C VAL A 183 -13.17 -10.73 4.19
N GLN A 184 -12.12 -11.45 4.58
CA GLN A 184 -12.16 -12.44 5.64
C GLN A 184 -11.10 -12.09 6.68
N ARG A 185 -11.53 -11.89 7.93
CA ARG A 185 -10.59 -11.72 9.03
C ARG A 185 -10.14 -13.10 9.50
N ILE A 186 -8.84 -13.33 9.49
CA ILE A 186 -8.24 -14.56 10.00
C ILE A 186 -7.53 -14.32 11.34
N GLU A 187 -7.35 -15.38 12.11
CA GLU A 187 -6.52 -15.33 13.31
C GLU A 187 -5.02 -15.38 12.95
N LEU A 188 -4.22 -14.57 13.65
CA LEU A 188 -2.77 -14.69 13.59
C LEU A 188 -2.31 -15.86 14.46
N THR A 189 -1.50 -16.75 13.89
CA THR A 189 -0.77 -17.73 14.72
C THR A 189 0.23 -17.01 15.63
N SER A 190 0.51 -17.59 16.79
CA SER A 190 1.49 -17.03 17.73
C SER A 190 2.87 -16.84 17.09
N GLU A 191 3.28 -17.75 16.20
CA GLU A 191 4.52 -17.64 15.43
C GLU A 191 4.50 -16.42 14.50
N LEU A 192 3.44 -16.27 13.70
CA LEU A 192 3.35 -15.17 12.75
C LEU A 192 3.26 -13.83 13.47
N LYS A 193 2.50 -13.75 14.57
CA LYS A 193 2.45 -12.58 15.43
C LYS A 193 3.84 -12.18 15.93
N ASN A 194 4.61 -13.13 16.46
CA ASN A 194 5.98 -12.85 16.93
C ASN A 194 6.89 -12.35 15.78
N ARG A 195 6.82 -12.98 14.60
CA ARG A 195 7.57 -12.53 13.42
C ARG A 195 7.23 -11.09 13.02
N ILE A 196 5.94 -10.72 13.06
CA ILE A 196 5.48 -9.35 12.78
C ILE A 196 6.01 -8.36 13.83
N GLU A 197 5.91 -8.72 15.12
CA GLU A 197 6.34 -7.85 16.24
C GLU A 197 7.86 -7.65 16.29
N THR A 198 8.63 -8.64 15.84
CA THR A 198 10.10 -8.60 15.84
C THR A 198 10.70 -8.12 14.51
N ALA A 199 9.87 -7.76 13.53
CA ALA A 199 10.33 -7.21 12.26
C ALA A 199 11.15 -5.94 12.48
N LYS A 200 12.34 -5.86 11.88
CA LYS A 200 13.31 -4.78 12.09
C LYS A 200 12.97 -3.53 11.29
N THR A 201 12.20 -3.69 10.21
CA THR A 201 11.80 -2.60 9.32
C THR A 201 10.33 -2.68 8.94
N PRO A 202 9.67 -1.54 8.63
CA PRO A 202 8.30 -1.56 8.10
C PRO A 202 8.17 -2.40 6.83
N LEU A 203 9.17 -2.36 5.93
CA LEU A 203 9.13 -3.16 4.69
C LEU A 203 9.26 -4.66 4.96
N GLU A 204 10.01 -5.07 5.98
CA GLU A 204 10.05 -6.47 6.44
C GLU A 204 8.68 -6.93 6.94
N LYS A 205 7.98 -6.08 7.71
CA LYS A 205 6.59 -6.36 8.12
C LYS A 205 5.67 -6.58 6.92
N VAL A 206 5.76 -5.74 5.89
CA VAL A 206 5.00 -5.91 4.63
C VAL A 206 5.32 -7.25 3.97
N LYS A 207 6.61 -7.63 3.87
CA LYS A 207 7.02 -8.92 3.29
C LYS A 207 6.45 -10.11 4.06
N ILE A 208 6.43 -10.03 5.40
CA ILE A 208 5.85 -11.07 6.25
C ILE A 208 4.36 -11.25 5.93
N TYR A 209 3.58 -10.17 5.86
CA TYR A 209 2.17 -10.27 5.46
C TYR A 209 2.01 -10.89 4.06
N ALA A 210 2.82 -10.44 3.09
CA ALA A 210 2.72 -10.90 1.71
C ALA A 210 3.02 -12.40 1.55
N GLN A 211 4.02 -12.89 2.29
CA GLN A 211 4.41 -14.31 2.30
C GLN A 211 3.40 -15.22 2.99
N ASN A 212 2.49 -14.65 3.79
CA ASN A 212 1.43 -15.40 4.46
C ASN A 212 0.04 -15.14 3.83
N GLY A 213 0.00 -14.54 2.63
CA GLY A 213 -1.24 -14.31 1.89
C GLY A 213 -2.18 -13.27 2.50
N ILE A 214 -1.69 -12.45 3.45
CA ILE A 214 -2.46 -11.43 4.14
C ILE A 214 -2.44 -10.15 3.29
N TRP A 215 -3.33 -10.07 2.31
CA TRP A 215 -3.29 -9.04 1.28
C TRP A 215 -3.65 -7.64 1.78
N TYR A 216 -4.70 -7.51 2.60
CA TYR A 216 -5.19 -6.19 3.05
C TYR A 216 -4.08 -5.42 3.78
N GLU A 217 -3.34 -6.07 4.67
CA GLU A 217 -2.21 -5.50 5.39
C GLU A 217 -1.01 -5.29 4.47
N THR A 218 -0.70 -6.23 3.57
CA THR A 218 0.38 -6.07 2.59
C THR A 218 0.22 -4.78 1.79
N LEU A 219 -0.95 -4.59 1.20
CA LEU A 219 -1.23 -3.42 0.36
C LEU A 219 -1.28 -2.14 1.19
N THR A 220 -1.96 -2.18 2.34
CA THR A 220 -2.14 -1.00 3.20
C THR A 220 -0.83 -0.48 3.75
N GLU A 221 0.00 -1.37 4.29
CA GLU A 221 1.29 -1.00 4.89
C GLU A 221 2.26 -0.53 3.79
N LEU A 222 2.27 -1.16 2.61
CA LEU A 222 3.09 -0.68 1.50
C LEU A 222 2.62 0.68 0.98
N ALA A 223 1.31 0.89 0.80
CA ALA A 223 0.77 2.15 0.33
C ALA A 223 1.12 3.30 1.29
N ASN A 224 1.04 3.07 2.60
CA ASN A 224 1.45 4.04 3.61
C ASN A 224 2.94 4.40 3.50
N LEU A 225 3.81 3.40 3.31
CA LEU A 225 5.24 3.63 3.14
C LEU A 225 5.55 4.35 1.81
N TYR A 226 4.90 3.96 0.73
CA TYR A 226 5.06 4.54 -0.60
C TYR A 226 4.77 6.05 -0.61
N LEU A 227 3.73 6.48 0.12
CA LEU A 227 3.37 7.90 0.24
C LEU A 227 4.43 8.78 0.89
N ILE A 228 5.31 8.20 1.72
CA ILE A 228 6.35 8.95 2.45
C ILE A 228 7.78 8.64 1.98
N GLN A 229 7.97 7.60 1.15
CA GLN A 229 9.28 7.13 0.69
C GLN A 229 9.28 6.96 -0.84
N PRO A 230 9.73 7.98 -1.60
CA PRO A 230 9.81 7.91 -3.06
C PRO A 230 10.64 6.73 -3.60
N ALA A 231 11.62 6.26 -2.81
CA ALA A 231 12.46 5.11 -3.14
C ALA A 231 11.66 3.80 -3.35
N LEU A 232 10.44 3.68 -2.81
CA LEU A 232 9.60 2.49 -2.93
C LEU A 232 8.82 2.40 -4.23
N THR A 233 9.03 3.32 -5.18
CA THR A 233 8.33 3.32 -6.49
C THR A 233 8.44 1.98 -7.22
N LYS A 234 9.65 1.39 -7.26
CA LYS A 234 9.85 0.08 -7.87
C LYS A 234 9.13 -1.03 -7.10
N THR A 235 9.18 -1.00 -5.77
CA THR A 235 8.53 -2.01 -4.91
C THR A 235 7.01 -1.97 -5.05
N TRP A 236 6.41 -0.79 -5.11
CA TRP A 236 4.99 -0.59 -5.41
C TRP A 236 4.62 -1.17 -6.78
N ALA A 237 5.40 -0.83 -7.81
CA ALA A 237 5.19 -1.32 -9.17
C ALA A 237 5.29 -2.85 -9.26
N ASP A 238 6.31 -3.44 -8.62
CA ASP A 238 6.52 -4.88 -8.59
C ASP A 238 5.35 -5.61 -7.90
N LEU A 239 4.83 -5.06 -6.78
CA LEU A 239 3.69 -5.65 -6.06
C LEU A 239 2.42 -5.64 -6.93
N LEU A 240 2.09 -4.49 -7.54
CA LEU A 240 0.90 -4.39 -8.38
C LEU A 240 0.97 -5.33 -9.59
N LYS A 241 2.14 -5.45 -10.21
CA LYS A 241 2.37 -6.40 -11.30
C LYS A 241 2.19 -7.86 -10.86
N ASP A 242 2.62 -8.22 -9.65
CA ASP A 242 2.49 -9.58 -9.10
C ASP A 242 1.02 -10.03 -8.98
N VAL A 243 0.10 -9.06 -8.84
CA VAL A 243 -1.34 -9.29 -8.72
C VAL A 243 -2.18 -8.87 -9.93
N GLY A 244 -1.55 -8.54 -11.06
CA GLY A 244 -2.26 -8.20 -12.30
C GLY A 244 -2.89 -6.79 -12.31
N LEU A 245 -2.35 -5.88 -11.50
CA LEU A 245 -2.78 -4.48 -11.37
C LEU A 245 -1.77 -3.51 -12.02
N GLU A 246 -0.99 -3.97 -12.99
CA GLU A 246 0.10 -3.20 -13.61
C GLU A 246 -0.35 -1.92 -14.30
N LYS A 247 -1.63 -1.83 -14.70
CA LYS A 247 -2.20 -0.60 -15.28
C LYS A 247 -2.23 0.56 -14.28
N LEU A 248 -2.24 0.28 -12.97
CA LEU A 248 -2.31 1.28 -11.91
C LEU A 248 -0.93 1.80 -11.47
N ILE A 249 0.17 1.31 -12.04
CA ILE A 249 1.53 1.63 -11.57
C ILE A 249 1.83 3.14 -11.66
N GLN A 250 1.31 3.82 -12.68
CA GLN A 250 1.55 5.25 -12.91
C GLN A 250 0.46 6.14 -12.27
N GLU A 251 -0.57 5.53 -11.67
CA GLU A 251 -1.66 6.28 -11.06
C GLU A 251 -1.25 6.80 -9.68
N PRO A 252 -1.67 8.02 -9.32
CA PRO A 252 -1.31 8.60 -8.03
C PRO A 252 -1.98 7.81 -6.89
N VAL A 253 -1.22 7.51 -5.85
CA VAL A 253 -1.76 7.05 -4.57
C VAL A 253 -2.13 8.30 -3.76
N LEU A 254 -3.41 8.48 -3.47
CA LEU A 254 -3.93 9.63 -2.75
C LEU A 254 -3.99 9.40 -1.23
N GLY A 255 -3.81 8.14 -0.82
CA GLY A 255 -3.87 7.72 0.58
C GLY A 255 -5.28 7.44 1.06
N ARG A 256 -5.48 7.52 2.38
CA ARG A 256 -6.75 7.18 3.02
C ARG A 256 -7.71 8.36 2.94
N ILE A 257 -8.95 8.07 2.56
CA ILE A 257 -10.07 8.97 2.57
C ILE A 257 -11.03 8.53 3.68
N HIS A 258 -11.65 9.51 4.33
CA HIS A 258 -12.46 9.40 5.55
C HIS A 258 -11.66 9.61 6.85
#